data_AF-A0A520Y7U0-F1
#
_entry.id   AF-A0A520Y7U0-F1
#
_cell.length_a   1.000
_cell.length_b   1.000
_cell.length_c   1.000
_cell.angle_alpha   90.00
_cell.angle_beta   90.00
_cell.angle_gamma   90.00
#
_symmetry.space_group_name_H-M   'P 1'
#
loop_
_entity.id
_entity.type
_entity.pdbx_description
1 polymer ?
#
loop_
_entity_poly.entity_id
_entity_poly.type
_entity_poly.pdbx_seq_one_letter_code
_entity_poly.pdbx_strand_id
1 'polypeptide(L)'
;MGYSSASEARQARESLGKALETLQQDTDVPEEVLRLTQHVAKSIGALFEAEYASTEPDGKTCVKNALGTLSQTLALLQDVKSDHAAVQSTTQSLADVISVLFPLTTKPTLRPEGSSDPPTESAPPSQRPPASAP
;
A
#
# COMPACT_ATOMS: atom_id res chain seq x y z
N MET A 1 -21.67 -3.93 3.95
CA MET A 1 -20.53 -3.31 4.67
C MET A 1 -19.54 -2.90 3.60
N GLY A 2 -19.36 -1.59 3.39
CA GLY A 2 -18.46 -1.06 2.36
C GLY A 2 -16.98 -1.18 2.76
N TYR A 3 -16.10 -0.62 1.94
CA TYR A 3 -14.66 -0.62 2.20
C TYR A 3 -14.31 0.15 3.48
N SER A 4 -13.63 -0.51 4.42
CA SER A 4 -13.33 0.05 5.75
C SER A 4 -12.30 1.18 5.71
N SER A 5 -11.53 1.34 4.63
CA SER A 5 -10.50 2.37 4.50
C SER A 5 -10.81 3.39 3.40
N ALA A 6 -12.10 3.59 3.13
CA ALA A 6 -12.58 4.55 2.14
C ALA A 6 -12.15 5.99 2.48
N SER A 7 -12.06 6.32 3.77
CA SER A 7 -11.62 7.64 4.25
C SER A 7 -10.16 7.93 3.90
N GLU A 8 -9.28 6.95 4.10
CA GLU A 8 -7.86 7.03 3.77
C GLU A 8 -7.64 7.06 2.25
N ALA A 9 -8.41 6.27 1.49
CA ALA A 9 -8.40 6.32 0.03
C ALA A 9 -8.80 7.71 -0.49
N ARG A 10 -9.81 8.34 0.11
CA ARG A 10 -10.21 9.72 -0.22
C ARG A 10 -9.13 10.74 0.14
N GLN A 11 -8.52 10.64 1.31
CA GLN A 11 -7.43 11.54 1.72
C GLN A 11 -6.22 11.43 0.78
N ALA A 12 -5.86 10.21 0.39
CA ALA A 12 -4.83 9.94 -0.61
C ALA A 12 -5.20 10.59 -1.95
N ARG A 13 -6.45 10.46 -2.38
CA ARG A 13 -6.96 11.06 -3.63
C ARG A 13 -6.85 12.58 -3.63
N GLU A 14 -7.25 13.23 -2.54
CA GLU A 14 -7.16 14.69 -2.38
C GLU A 14 -5.70 15.19 -2.39
N SER A 15 -4.81 14.45 -1.75
CA SER A 15 -3.37 14.77 -1.72
C SER A 15 -2.73 14.64 -3.11
N LEU A 16 -3.06 13.58 -3.86
CA LEU A 16 -2.62 13.42 -5.26
C LEU A 16 -3.18 14.52 -6.15
N GLY A 17 -4.42 14.96 -5.94
CA GLY A 17 -5.03 16.06 -6.69
C GLY A 17 -4.25 17.37 -6.54
N LYS A 18 -3.83 17.71 -5.32
CA LYS A 18 -2.99 18.89 -5.06
C LYS A 18 -1.62 18.80 -5.72
N ALA A 19 -1.00 17.62 -5.69
CA ALA A 19 0.28 17.38 -6.35
C ALA A 19 0.16 17.55 -7.87
N LEU A 20 -0.93 17.06 -8.47
CA LEU A 20 -1.26 17.23 -9.88
C LEU A 20 -1.50 18.70 -10.26
N GLU A 21 -2.20 19.45 -9.41
CA GLU A 21 -2.46 20.88 -9.63
C GLU A 21 -1.16 21.68 -9.62
N THR A 22 -0.27 21.38 -8.67
CA THR A 22 1.07 22.01 -8.59
C THR A 22 1.89 21.71 -9.84
N LEU A 23 1.86 20.46 -10.31
CA LEU A 23 2.57 20.03 -11.51
C LEU A 23 1.99 20.66 -12.79
N GLN A 24 0.68 20.87 -12.84
CA GLN A 24 0.00 21.50 -13.99
C GLN A 24 0.16 23.02 -14.02
N GLN A 25 0.34 23.67 -12.87
CA GLN A 25 0.61 25.11 -12.80
C GLN A 25 2.01 25.47 -13.32
N ASP A 26 2.94 24.53 -13.26
CA ASP A 26 4.29 24.71 -13.76
C ASP A 26 4.33 24.43 -15.28
N THR A 27 4.57 25.48 -16.07
CA THR A 27 4.54 25.44 -17.54
C THR A 27 5.88 24.94 -18.12
N ASP A 28 6.94 24.85 -17.31
CA ASP A 28 8.28 24.44 -17.73
C ASP A 28 8.51 22.92 -17.57
N VAL A 29 7.46 22.19 -17.22
CA VAL A 29 7.53 20.78 -16.88
C VAL A 29 7.76 19.93 -18.14
N PRO A 30 8.80 19.06 -18.15
CA PRO A 30 9.12 18.25 -19.33
C PRO A 30 8.00 17.27 -19.70
N GLU A 31 7.91 16.92 -20.99
CA GLU A 31 6.89 16.00 -21.54
C GLU A 31 6.86 14.63 -20.85
N GLU A 32 8.01 14.19 -20.32
CA GLU A 32 8.09 12.98 -19.51
C GLU A 32 7.26 13.06 -18.24
N VAL A 33 7.20 14.24 -17.63
CA VAL A 33 6.42 14.49 -16.42
C VAL A 33 4.92 14.68 -16.75
N LEU A 34 4.60 15.16 -17.96
CA LEU A 34 3.25 15.11 -18.52
C LEU A 34 2.73 13.67 -18.73
N ARG A 35 3.58 12.67 -18.96
CA ARG A 35 3.13 11.26 -18.96
C ARG A 35 2.79 10.78 -17.54
N LEU A 36 3.42 11.35 -16.52
CA LEU A 36 3.18 10.99 -15.13
C LEU A 36 1.82 11.46 -14.62
N THR A 37 1.33 12.62 -15.06
CA THR A 37 -0.02 13.10 -14.69
C THR A 37 -1.09 12.08 -15.07
N GLN A 38 -0.91 11.36 -16.17
CA GLN A 38 -1.84 10.29 -16.59
C GLN A 38 -1.78 9.08 -15.67
N HIS A 39 -0.60 8.71 -15.16
CA HIS A 39 -0.46 7.63 -14.17
C HIS A 39 -1.04 8.04 -12.80
N VAL A 40 -0.85 9.29 -12.39
CA VAL A 40 -1.45 9.83 -11.16
C VAL A 40 -2.98 9.87 -11.30
N ALA A 41 -3.51 10.34 -12.44
CA ALA A 41 -4.95 10.35 -12.71
C ALA A 41 -5.56 8.93 -12.68
N LYS A 42 -4.86 7.94 -13.25
CA LYS A 42 -5.26 6.52 -13.16
C LYS A 42 -5.29 6.03 -11.71
N SER A 43 -4.33 6.45 -10.90
CA SER A 43 -4.28 6.12 -9.46
C SER A 43 -5.43 6.77 -8.69
N ILE A 44 -5.75 8.04 -8.99
CA ILE A 44 -6.92 8.76 -8.45
C ILE A 44 -8.23 8.05 -8.79
N GLY A 45 -8.38 7.58 -10.03
CA GLY A 45 -9.55 6.79 -10.46
C GLY A 45 -9.68 5.50 -9.66
N ALA A 46 -8.60 4.75 -9.49
CA ALA A 46 -8.58 3.53 -8.69
C ALA A 46 -8.90 3.81 -7.20
N LEU A 47 -8.41 4.91 -6.62
CA LEU A 47 -8.77 5.29 -5.24
C LEU A 47 -10.24 5.70 -5.09
N PHE A 48 -10.80 6.34 -6.11
CA PHE A 48 -12.24 6.65 -6.13
C PHE A 48 -13.08 5.37 -6.22
N GLU A 49 -12.71 4.43 -7.08
CA GLU A 49 -13.38 3.12 -7.11
C GLU A 49 -13.27 2.39 -5.77
N ALA A 50 -12.13 2.51 -5.07
CA ALA A 50 -11.96 1.96 -3.73
C ALA A 50 -12.89 2.60 -2.69
N GLU A 51 -13.10 3.92 -2.74
CA GLU A 51 -14.03 4.65 -1.87
C GLU A 51 -15.48 4.17 -2.04
N TYR A 52 -15.87 3.85 -3.28
CA TYR A 52 -17.22 3.39 -3.62
C TYR A 52 -17.36 1.87 -3.65
N ALA A 53 -16.32 1.12 -3.28
CA ALA A 53 -16.33 -0.32 -3.29
C ALA A 53 -17.36 -0.88 -2.29
N SER A 54 -18.21 -1.79 -2.80
CA SER A 54 -19.26 -2.43 -2.01
C SER A 54 -18.74 -3.51 -1.06
N THR A 55 -17.51 -4.00 -1.30
CA THR A 55 -16.86 -5.04 -0.51
C THR A 55 -15.43 -4.65 -0.13
N GLU A 56 -14.96 -5.16 1.00
CA GLU A 56 -13.57 -4.96 1.46
C GLU A 56 -12.49 -5.47 0.47
N PRO A 57 -12.61 -6.69 -0.13
CA PRO A 57 -11.60 -7.18 -1.07
C PRO A 57 -11.55 -6.38 -2.38
N ASP A 58 -12.68 -5.85 -2.85
CA ASP A 58 -12.70 -4.98 -4.03
C ASP A 58 -11.95 -3.68 -3.74
N GLY A 59 -12.26 -3.03 -2.60
CA GLY A 59 -11.56 -1.82 -2.17
C GLY A 59 -10.05 -2.03 -2.01
N LYS A 60 -9.62 -3.15 -1.40
CA LYS A 60 -8.20 -3.51 -1.29
C LYS A 60 -7.53 -3.72 -2.65
N THR A 61 -8.24 -4.31 -3.61
CA THR A 61 -7.72 -4.54 -4.97
C THR A 61 -7.52 -3.22 -5.70
N CYS A 62 -8.49 -2.31 -5.61
CA CYS A 62 -8.38 -0.96 -6.15
C CYS A 62 -7.21 -0.17 -5.52
N VAL A 63 -7.04 -0.23 -4.19
CA VAL A 63 -5.89 0.40 -3.52
C VAL A 63 -4.56 -0.22 -3.94
N LYS A 64 -4.47 -1.54 -4.11
CA LYS A 64 -3.26 -2.20 -4.65
C LYS A 64 -2.94 -1.73 -6.06
N ASN A 65 -3.94 -1.59 -6.92
CA ASN A 65 -3.76 -1.10 -8.28
C ASN A 65 -3.27 0.36 -8.30
N ALA A 66 -3.83 1.21 -7.43
CA ALA A 66 -3.34 2.57 -7.25
C ALA A 66 -1.90 2.58 -6.77
N LEU A 67 -1.56 1.78 -5.75
CA LEU A 67 -0.22 1.72 -5.17
C LEU A 67 0.83 1.21 -6.18
N GLY A 68 0.49 0.23 -7.01
CA GLY A 68 1.35 -0.25 -8.09
C GLY A 68 1.63 0.83 -9.14
N THR A 69 0.59 1.58 -9.52
CA THR A 69 0.72 2.68 -10.49
C THR A 69 1.54 3.85 -9.92
N LEU A 70 1.31 4.23 -8.66
CA LEU A 70 2.08 5.26 -7.97
C LEU A 70 3.56 4.87 -7.81
N SER A 71 3.85 3.61 -7.49
CA SER A 71 5.22 3.10 -7.36
C SER A 71 5.97 3.16 -8.70
N GLN A 72 5.32 2.80 -9.81
CA GLN A 72 5.90 2.93 -11.15
C GLN A 72 6.13 4.41 -11.51
N THR A 73 5.19 5.29 -11.15
CA THR A 73 5.30 6.73 -11.39
C THR A 73 6.48 7.32 -10.63
N LEU A 74 6.67 6.93 -9.37
CA LEU A 74 7.79 7.36 -8.55
C LEU A 74 9.14 6.85 -9.10
N ALA A 75 9.18 5.62 -9.62
CA ALA A 75 10.38 5.10 -10.29
C ALA A 75 10.74 5.93 -11.54
N LEU A 76 9.74 6.31 -12.35
CA LEU A 76 9.94 7.19 -13.50
C LEU A 76 10.42 8.59 -13.08
N LEU A 77 9.83 9.19 -12.03
CA LEU A 77 10.28 10.48 -11.49
C LEU A 77 11.74 10.46 -11.03
N GLN A 78 12.16 9.36 -10.40
CA GLN A 78 13.54 9.18 -9.95
C GLN A 78 14.53 9.01 -11.11
N ASP A 79 14.10 8.41 -12.23
CA ASP A 79 14.94 8.19 -13.41
C ASP A 79 15.16 9.49 -14.21
N VAL A 80 14.15 10.35 -14.27
CA VAL A 80 14.14 11.59 -15.07
C VAL A 80 15.12 12.67 -14.55
N LYS A 81 15.81 12.47 -13.42
CA LYS A 81 16.81 13.39 -12.82
C LYS A 81 16.51 14.87 -13.11
N SER A 82 15.34 15.32 -12.68
CA SER A 82 14.94 16.72 -12.83
C SER A 82 15.22 17.47 -11.54
N ASP A 83 16.05 18.52 -11.62
CA ASP A 83 16.27 19.51 -10.55
C ASP A 83 15.05 20.44 -10.35
N HIS A 84 13.94 20.16 -11.06
CA HIS A 84 12.72 20.94 -10.98
C HIS A 84 12.03 20.78 -9.61
N ALA A 85 11.74 21.91 -8.97
CA ALA A 85 11.05 21.96 -7.69
C ALA A 85 9.66 21.27 -7.75
N ALA A 86 8.96 21.35 -8.88
CA ALA A 86 7.70 20.67 -9.10
C ALA A 86 7.86 19.13 -9.04
N VAL A 87 8.90 18.58 -9.65
CA VAL A 87 9.21 17.14 -9.64
C VAL A 87 9.51 16.67 -8.21
N GLN A 88 10.27 17.45 -7.44
CA GLN A 88 10.55 17.14 -6.02
C GLN A 88 9.27 17.16 -5.17
N SER A 89 8.45 18.20 -5.32
CA SER A 89 7.18 18.34 -4.60
C SER A 89 6.18 17.21 -4.92
N THR A 90 6.08 16.84 -6.19
CA THR A 90 5.26 15.71 -6.64
C THR A 90 5.80 14.39 -6.12
N THR A 91 7.11 14.17 -6.14
CA THR A 91 7.74 12.95 -5.60
C THR A 91 7.45 12.80 -4.10
N GLN A 92 7.59 13.88 -3.32
CA GLN A 92 7.25 13.91 -1.90
C GLN A 92 5.77 13.55 -1.67
N SER A 93 4.87 14.17 -2.44
CA SER A 93 3.43 13.93 -2.33
C SER A 93 3.06 12.49 -2.70
N LEU A 94 3.69 11.90 -3.72
CA LEU A 94 3.51 10.48 -4.06
C LEU A 94 4.00 9.58 -2.92
N ALA A 95 5.16 9.87 -2.33
CA ALA A 95 5.71 9.09 -1.23
C ALA A 95 4.82 9.14 0.03
N ASP A 96 4.25 10.31 0.35
CA ASP A 96 3.28 10.47 1.44
C ASP A 96 2.03 9.62 1.20
N VAL A 97 1.49 9.67 -0.02
CA VAL A 97 0.31 8.88 -0.39
C VAL A 97 0.59 7.39 -0.36
N ILE A 98 1.74 6.93 -0.88
CA ILE A 98 2.16 5.53 -0.80
C ILE A 98 2.26 5.10 0.68
N SER A 99 2.82 5.96 1.55
CA SER A 99 2.96 5.67 2.98
C SER A 99 1.61 5.50 3.69
N VAL A 100 0.58 6.23 3.26
CA VAL A 100 -0.80 6.07 3.76
C VAL A 100 -1.44 4.78 3.23
N LEU A 101 -1.27 4.49 1.95
CA LEU A 101 -1.96 3.37 1.28
C LEU A 101 -1.30 2.00 1.55
N PHE A 102 0.02 1.94 1.71
CA PHE A 102 0.77 0.71 1.94
C PHE A 102 0.26 -0.12 3.12
N PRO A 103 0.07 0.43 4.34
CA PRO A 103 -0.48 -0.31 5.48
C PRO A 103 -1.91 -0.82 5.26
N LEU A 104 -2.70 -0.18 4.39
CA LEU A 104 -4.07 -0.61 4.07
C LEU A 104 -4.10 -1.88 3.22
N THR A 105 -3.04 -2.10 2.42
CA THR A 105 -2.87 -3.31 1.60
C THR A 105 -2.16 -4.44 2.34
N THR A 106 -1.36 -4.10 3.36
CA THR A 106 -0.53 -5.06 4.11
C THR A 106 -1.12 -5.49 5.43
N LYS A 107 -2.11 -4.78 6.00
CA LYS A 107 -2.87 -5.29 7.14
C LYS A 107 -3.55 -6.61 6.72
N PRO A 108 -3.12 -7.75 7.27
CA PRO A 108 -3.88 -8.98 7.13
C PRO A 108 -5.23 -8.69 7.76
N THR A 109 -6.31 -8.89 7.01
CA THR A 109 -7.63 -9.07 7.61
C THR A 109 -7.41 -10.12 8.69
N LEU A 110 -7.54 -9.73 9.98
CA LEU A 110 -7.35 -10.62 11.11
C LEU A 110 -8.06 -11.92 10.78
N ARG A 111 -7.29 -12.95 10.47
CA ARG A 111 -7.75 -14.32 10.58
C ARG A 111 -8.20 -14.39 12.04
N PRO A 112 -9.46 -14.70 12.37
CA PRO A 112 -9.77 -15.03 13.75
C PRO A 112 -8.79 -16.14 14.08
N GLU A 113 -7.86 -15.88 14.99
CA GLU A 113 -7.01 -16.89 15.57
C GLU A 113 -7.98 -17.84 16.27
N GLY A 114 -8.41 -18.85 15.51
CA GLY A 114 -9.00 -20.04 16.09
C GLY A 114 -8.00 -20.52 17.11
N SER A 115 -8.43 -20.44 18.37
CA SER A 115 -7.90 -21.09 19.55
C SER A 115 -6.51 -21.69 19.36
N SER A 116 -5.49 -21.02 19.91
CA SER A 116 -4.23 -21.67 20.23
C SER A 116 -4.52 -22.87 21.14
N ASP A 117 -4.69 -24.04 20.56
CA ASP A 117 -4.51 -25.30 21.26
C ASP A 117 -2.99 -25.48 21.45
N PRO A 118 -2.48 -25.51 22.69
CA PRO A 118 -1.06 -25.69 22.91
C PRO A 118 -0.64 -27.08 22.42
N PRO A 119 0.53 -27.22 21.78
CA PRO A 119 1.04 -28.52 21.38
C PRO A 119 1.25 -29.37 22.64
N THR A 120 0.52 -30.48 22.74
CA THR A 120 0.81 -31.54 23.71
C THR A 120 2.16 -32.15 23.32
N GLU A 121 3.22 -31.57 23.87
CA GLU A 121 4.58 -32.08 23.74
C GLU A 121 4.63 -33.48 24.35
N SER A 122 4.83 -34.45 23.47
CA SER A 122 5.00 -35.85 23.79
C SER A 122 6.27 -36.03 24.62
N ALA A 123 6.12 -36.49 25.86
CA ALA A 123 7.23 -36.84 26.73
C ALA A 123 8.08 -37.99 26.13
N PRO A 124 9.43 -37.86 26.08
CA PRO A 124 10.30 -38.95 25.69
C PRO A 124 10.53 -39.96 26.85
N PRO A 125 10.89 -41.22 26.54
CA PRO A 125 10.81 -42.34 27.47
C PRO A 125 12.04 -42.39 28.39
N SER A 126 11.82 -42.37 29.70
CA SER A 126 12.87 -42.77 30.67
C SER A 126 12.85 -44.28 30.83
N GLN A 127 13.63 -44.97 30.00
CA GLN A 127 14.09 -46.32 30.28
C GLN A 127 15.01 -46.28 31.50
N ARG A 128 14.67 -47.02 32.56
CA ARG A 128 15.57 -47.32 33.69
C ARG A 128 15.98 -48.79 33.61
N PRO A 129 17.28 -49.13 33.72
CA PRO A 129 17.78 -50.49 33.51
C PRO A 129 17.48 -51.43 34.71
N PRO A 130 17.54 -52.75 34.52
CA PRO A 130 17.45 -53.75 35.59
C PRO A 130 18.84 -54.15 36.13
N ALA A 131 18.97 -54.33 37.45
CA ALA A 131 19.97 -55.15 38.19
C ALA A 131 19.96 -54.72 39.68
N SER A 132 19.45 -55.51 40.62
CA SER A 132 20.06 -56.67 41.32
C SER A 132 20.73 -56.31 42.66
N ALA A 133 20.10 -56.78 43.77
CA ALA A 133 20.67 -57.39 44.99
C ALA A 133 21.64 -56.55 45.88
N PRO A 134 21.91 -56.88 47.16
CA PRO A 134 21.69 -58.13 47.93
C PRO A 134 20.61 -58.10 49.02
#